data_AF-A0A4Q5NWB6-F1
#
_entry.id   AF-A0A4Q5NWB6-F1
#
_cell.length_a   1.000
_cell.length_b   1.000
_cell.length_c   1.000
_cell.angle_alpha   90.00
_cell.angle_beta   90.00
_cell.angle_gamma   90.00
#
_symmetry.space_group_name_H-M   'P 1'
#
loop_
_entity.id
_entity.type
_entity.pdbx_description
1 polymer ?
#
loop_
_entity_poly.entity_id
_entity_poly.type
_entity_poly.pdbx_seq_one_letter_code
_entity_poly.pdbx_strand_id
1 'polypeptide(L)'
;MKICSTTVVAFQLAFGVLGIANVGCAQQTEPALPQSASPNLSAVTILKQAQDISEAQLKILAEQKRNPTDWVGGTMWAGIAEFSHVSNRPFESEAIIGMGDKIAWKPINHTKSAFHADDDCIGQAFLDAYAQHREPRLLAPLQEDMNALVEHLNAPLDDKKKLTWWWCDALFMAPAVLTRLSNLTGDAKYIDAMNKEWWRVSDQLYDPQEHLYFRDNRFLKLTSKNGKKVFWSRGNGWVFAGLARVLTWMPKDYPTRAKYEQQFSAMAATLLSLQGKDGAWRTSLLDAEEFPAPEASGTAFYCYGMAWGVNQGLLPRATYAPAATKAWTWLIANKRPDGVPGGVQKVGDRPGATQPQDTQLYATGGVLLAATELMKIAASGPPMVTSPVN
;
A
#
# COMPACT_ATOMS: atom_id res chain seq x y z
N MET A 1 -10.42 -75.91 -3.66
CA MET A 1 -9.87 -77.03 -4.46
C MET A 1 -8.40 -76.72 -4.72
N LYS A 2 -7.51 -77.48 -4.06
CA LYS A 2 -6.04 -77.65 -4.20
C LYS A 2 -5.16 -76.39 -4.13
N ILE A 3 -4.39 -76.09 -3.07
CA ILE A 3 -3.31 -76.82 -2.34
C ILE A 3 -2.03 -77.03 -3.17
N CYS A 4 -0.93 -76.40 -2.72
CA CYS A 4 0.46 -76.91 -2.65
C CYS A 4 1.31 -75.83 -1.94
N SER A 5 1.80 -75.93 -0.70
CA SER A 5 2.60 -76.91 0.06
C SER A 5 4.11 -76.59 0.06
N THR A 6 4.60 -76.28 1.27
CA THR A 6 5.93 -76.60 1.90
C THR A 6 7.22 -76.15 1.20
N THR A 7 8.19 -75.55 1.91
CA THR A 7 9.07 -76.29 2.83
C THR A 7 9.76 -75.36 3.85
N VAL A 8 9.77 -75.80 5.10
CA VAL A 8 10.58 -75.28 6.21
C VAL A 8 11.89 -76.07 6.26
N VAL A 9 13.03 -75.40 6.40
CA VAL A 9 14.27 -76.01 6.91
C VAL A 9 14.67 -75.25 8.17
N ALA A 10 14.74 -75.98 9.28
CA ALA A 10 15.23 -75.53 10.56
C ALA A 10 16.74 -75.77 10.67
N PHE A 11 17.47 -74.85 11.32
CA PHE A 11 18.73 -75.18 11.99
C PHE A 11 18.85 -74.41 13.30
N GLN A 12 19.24 -75.14 14.34
CA GLN A 12 19.27 -74.75 15.74
C GLN A 12 20.55 -73.99 16.15
N LEU A 13 20.35 -73.12 17.15
CA LEU A 13 21.20 -72.80 18.32
C LEU A 13 22.63 -72.28 18.12
N ALA A 14 22.87 -71.05 18.59
CA ALA A 14 23.96 -70.74 19.53
C ALA A 14 23.73 -69.38 20.21
N PHE A 15 23.69 -69.38 21.55
CA PHE A 15 23.79 -68.18 22.38
C PHE A 15 25.20 -67.60 22.27
N GLY A 16 25.31 -66.35 21.84
CA GLY A 16 26.54 -65.58 21.85
C GLY A 16 26.26 -64.16 22.35
N VAL A 17 26.67 -63.88 23.58
CA VAL A 17 26.65 -62.54 24.17
C VAL A 17 27.71 -61.70 23.46
N LEU A 18 27.30 -60.64 22.76
CA LEU A 18 28.20 -59.62 22.24
C LEU A 18 27.53 -58.24 22.23
N GLY A 19 28.11 -57.33 23.03
CA GLY A 19 28.20 -55.89 22.85
C GLY A 19 26.95 -55.13 22.40
N ILE A 20 26.30 -54.45 23.35
CA ILE A 20 25.36 -53.37 23.06
C ILE A 20 26.15 -52.21 22.43
N ALA A 21 26.13 -52.09 21.12
CA ALA A 21 26.46 -50.85 20.42
C ALA A 21 25.16 -50.06 20.26
N ASN A 22 25.03 -48.97 21.04
CA ASN A 22 23.98 -47.98 20.86
C ASN A 22 24.12 -47.34 19.48
N VAL A 23 23.34 -47.81 18.50
CA VAL A 23 23.07 -47.04 17.29
C VAL A 23 22.02 -46.00 17.68
N GLY A 24 22.52 -44.86 18.19
CA GLY A 24 21.70 -43.68 18.40
C GLY A 24 21.06 -43.29 17.08
N CYS A 25 19.72 -43.28 17.05
CA CYS A 25 18.96 -42.67 15.99
C CYS A 25 19.33 -41.18 15.99
N ALA A 26 20.20 -40.77 15.08
CA ALA A 26 20.54 -39.37 14.90
C ALA A 26 19.28 -38.66 14.40
N GLN A 27 18.55 -38.04 15.33
CA GLN A 27 17.65 -36.94 14.99
C GLN A 27 18.51 -35.92 14.27
N GLN A 28 18.28 -35.75 12.97
CA GLN A 28 18.71 -34.55 12.27
C GLN A 28 18.01 -33.39 12.95
N THR A 29 18.70 -32.75 13.90
CA THR A 29 18.33 -31.43 14.37
C THR A 29 18.46 -30.53 13.16
N GLU A 30 17.32 -30.12 12.59
CA GLU A 30 17.30 -28.98 11.67
C GLU A 30 18.08 -27.84 12.32
N PRO A 31 19.00 -27.19 11.60
CA PRO A 31 19.68 -26.04 12.14
C PRO A 31 18.60 -25.00 12.46
N ALA A 32 18.48 -24.63 13.73
CA ALA A 32 17.66 -23.51 14.15
C ALA A 32 18.04 -22.31 13.28
N LEU A 33 17.06 -21.80 12.52
CA LEU A 33 17.24 -20.57 11.76
C LEU A 33 17.79 -19.51 12.72
N PRO A 34 18.87 -18.79 12.36
CA PRO A 34 19.30 -17.67 13.18
C PRO A 34 18.10 -16.76 13.33
N GLN A 35 17.73 -16.42 14.58
CA GLN A 35 16.80 -15.33 14.85
C GLN A 35 17.27 -14.16 14.01
N SER A 36 16.52 -13.85 12.95
CA SER A 36 16.94 -12.87 11.97
C SER A 36 16.90 -11.51 12.65
N ALA A 37 18.06 -11.06 13.11
CA ALA A 37 18.31 -9.64 13.25
C ALA A 37 17.98 -9.05 11.88
N SER A 38 16.80 -8.43 11.76
CA SER A 38 16.46 -7.68 10.56
C SER A 38 17.62 -6.72 10.35
N PRO A 39 18.28 -6.70 9.18
CA PRO A 39 19.38 -5.78 8.96
C PRO A 39 18.83 -4.39 9.29
N ASN A 40 19.44 -3.70 10.25
CA ASN A 40 19.03 -2.36 10.64
C ASN A 40 19.15 -1.47 9.40
N LEU A 41 18.03 -1.28 8.70
CA LEU A 41 17.93 -0.47 7.50
C LEU A 41 18.19 0.98 7.91
N SER A 42 19.34 1.51 7.52
CA SER A 42 19.68 2.90 7.82
C SER A 42 18.84 3.86 6.97
N ALA A 43 18.52 5.04 7.50
CA ALA A 43 17.82 6.08 6.75
C ALA A 43 18.59 6.48 5.47
N VAL A 44 19.92 6.47 5.51
CA VAL A 44 20.79 6.75 4.34
C VAL A 44 20.62 5.70 3.25
N THR A 45 20.53 4.42 3.62
CA THR A 45 20.29 3.33 2.65
C THR A 45 18.93 3.46 2.00
N ILE A 46 17.88 3.73 2.79
CA ILE A 46 16.51 3.93 2.27
C ILE A 46 16.47 5.13 1.33
N LEU A 47 17.07 6.25 1.72
CA LEU A 47 17.16 7.46 0.90
C LEU A 47 17.80 7.16 -0.46
N LYS A 48 18.97 6.49 -0.46
CA LYS A 48 19.67 6.17 -1.71
C LYS A 48 18.84 5.25 -2.61
N GLN A 49 18.21 4.22 -2.03
CA GLN A 49 17.34 3.31 -2.78
C GLN A 49 16.14 4.04 -3.40
N ALA A 50 15.52 4.96 -2.66
CA ALA A 50 14.40 5.76 -3.17
C ALA A 50 14.84 6.76 -4.25
N GLN A 51 16.00 7.39 -4.11
CA GLN A 51 16.60 8.23 -5.15
C GLN A 51 16.86 7.44 -6.44
N ASP A 52 17.36 6.21 -6.33
CA ASP A 52 17.62 5.37 -7.50
C ASP A 52 16.32 4.99 -8.23
N ILE A 53 15.26 4.69 -7.47
CA ILE A 53 13.94 4.36 -8.03
C ILE A 53 13.29 5.58 -8.69
N SER A 54 13.29 6.75 -8.04
CA SER A 54 12.70 7.97 -8.62
C SER A 54 13.44 8.39 -9.89
N GLU A 55 14.77 8.29 -9.89
CA GLU A 55 15.61 8.60 -11.04
C GLU A 55 15.40 7.63 -12.21
N ALA A 56 15.36 6.33 -11.93
CA ALA A 56 15.05 5.32 -12.94
C ALA A 56 13.69 5.58 -13.59
N GLN A 57 12.66 5.80 -12.77
CA GLN A 57 11.30 6.04 -13.26
C GLN A 57 11.20 7.29 -14.16
N LEU A 58 11.80 8.40 -13.73
CA LEU A 58 11.75 9.67 -14.45
C LEU A 58 12.57 9.61 -15.75
N LYS A 59 13.71 8.92 -15.76
CA LYS A 59 14.49 8.69 -16.99
C LYS A 59 13.72 7.85 -18.01
N ILE A 60 13.08 6.75 -17.58
CA ILE A 60 12.24 5.93 -18.45
C ILE A 60 11.12 6.76 -19.09
N LEU A 61 10.45 7.63 -18.32
CA LEU A 61 9.40 8.50 -18.86
C LEU A 61 9.94 9.52 -19.85
N ALA A 62 11.11 10.11 -19.57
CA ALA A 62 11.76 11.06 -20.46
C ALA A 62 12.16 10.40 -21.80
N GLU A 63 12.74 9.21 -21.77
CA GLU A 63 13.09 8.43 -22.96
C GLU A 63 11.86 8.05 -23.78
N GLN A 64 10.76 7.67 -23.10
CA GLN A 64 9.48 7.38 -23.74
C GLN A 64 8.71 8.64 -24.19
N LYS A 65 9.20 9.84 -23.86
CA LYS A 65 8.52 11.13 -24.09
C LYS A 65 7.10 11.15 -23.53
N ARG A 66 6.88 10.54 -22.36
CA ARG A 66 5.58 10.46 -21.69
C ARG A 66 5.48 11.44 -20.54
N ASN A 67 4.29 12.01 -20.36
CA ASN A 67 3.93 12.85 -19.22
C ASN A 67 2.56 12.41 -18.67
N PRO A 68 2.49 11.28 -17.96
CA PRO A 68 1.22 10.69 -17.54
C PRO A 68 0.59 11.50 -16.40
N THR A 69 -0.69 11.86 -16.57
CA THR A 69 -1.45 12.72 -15.64
C THR A 69 -2.83 12.15 -15.30
N ASP A 70 -3.14 10.95 -15.79
CA ASP A 70 -4.27 10.14 -15.31
C ASP A 70 -3.99 9.63 -13.89
N TRP A 71 -4.90 8.87 -13.29
CA TRP A 71 -4.69 8.37 -11.92
C TRP A 71 -3.44 7.50 -11.75
N VAL A 72 -2.99 6.81 -12.81
CA VAL A 72 -1.77 6.00 -12.80
C VAL A 72 -0.55 6.93 -12.64
N GLY A 73 -0.49 7.98 -13.45
CA GLY A 73 0.53 9.02 -13.34
C GLY A 73 0.39 9.86 -12.06
N GLY A 74 -0.83 10.25 -11.70
CA GLY A 74 -1.16 11.03 -10.51
C GLY A 74 -0.69 10.36 -9.22
N THR A 75 -0.86 9.04 -9.11
CA THR A 75 -0.34 8.28 -7.97
C THR A 75 1.19 8.34 -7.90
N MET A 76 1.85 8.17 -9.06
CA MET A 76 3.31 8.25 -9.13
C MET A 76 3.79 9.64 -8.73
N TRP A 77 3.18 10.69 -9.28
CA TRP A 77 3.53 12.07 -8.97
C TRP A 77 3.25 12.42 -7.52
N ALA A 78 2.18 11.90 -6.89
CA ALA A 78 1.94 12.07 -5.46
C ALA A 78 3.08 11.50 -4.61
N GLY A 79 3.62 10.33 -4.97
CA GLY A 79 4.79 9.75 -4.30
C GLY A 79 6.09 10.50 -4.56
N ILE A 80 6.33 10.95 -5.80
CA ILE A 80 7.49 11.78 -6.15
C ILE A 80 7.44 13.12 -5.40
N ALA A 81 6.25 13.73 -5.29
CA ALA A 81 6.05 14.99 -4.60
C ALA A 81 6.34 14.87 -3.10
N GLU A 82 5.80 13.86 -2.43
CA GLU A 82 6.13 13.60 -1.02
C GLU A 82 7.64 13.33 -0.83
N PHE A 83 8.25 12.55 -1.73
CA PHE A 83 9.66 12.22 -1.64
C PHE A 83 10.58 13.41 -1.92
N SER A 84 10.17 14.36 -2.76
CA SER A 84 10.97 15.55 -3.09
C SER A 84 11.37 16.38 -1.87
N HIS A 85 10.56 16.36 -0.80
CA HIS A 85 10.85 17.07 0.45
C HIS A 85 12.02 16.46 1.24
N VAL A 86 12.36 15.20 0.96
CA VAL A 86 13.37 14.44 1.71
C VAL A 86 14.47 13.86 0.82
N SER A 87 14.39 14.07 -0.51
CA SER A 87 15.35 13.51 -1.47
C SER A 87 16.72 14.19 -1.43
N ASN A 88 16.85 15.35 -0.76
CA ASN A 88 18.08 16.15 -0.67
C ASN A 88 18.69 16.53 -2.04
N ARG A 89 17.85 16.68 -3.08
CA ARG A 89 18.26 17.12 -4.41
C ARG A 89 17.09 17.78 -5.16
N PRO A 90 17.35 18.71 -6.11
CA PRO A 90 16.29 19.39 -6.83
C PRO A 90 15.59 18.53 -7.89
N PHE A 91 16.14 17.36 -8.22
CA PHE A 91 15.73 16.51 -9.35
C PHE A 91 14.22 16.20 -9.36
N GLU A 92 13.66 15.73 -8.24
CA GLU A 92 12.24 15.41 -8.14
C GLU A 92 11.34 16.66 -8.19
N SER A 93 11.71 17.72 -7.49
CA SER A 93 10.96 18.99 -7.47
C SER A 93 10.91 19.64 -8.86
N GLU A 94 12.04 19.66 -9.59
CA GLU A 94 12.10 20.20 -10.95
C GLU A 94 11.24 19.39 -11.92
N ALA A 95 11.21 18.06 -11.76
CA ALA A 95 10.35 17.20 -12.57
C ALA A 95 8.86 17.48 -12.34
N ILE A 96 8.44 17.76 -11.10
CA ILE A 96 7.05 18.12 -10.76
C ILE A 96 6.68 19.46 -11.37
N ILE A 97 7.53 20.49 -11.23
CA ILE A 97 7.30 21.80 -11.84
C ILE A 97 7.20 21.68 -13.36
N GLY A 98 8.14 20.97 -13.99
CA GLY A 98 8.15 20.75 -15.43
C GLY A 98 6.93 19.95 -15.93
N MET A 99 6.40 19.01 -15.14
CA MET A 99 5.16 18.32 -15.45
C MET A 99 3.95 19.26 -15.35
N GLY A 100 3.83 20.01 -14.24
CA GLY A 100 2.72 20.92 -13.99
C GLY A 100 2.64 22.05 -15.01
N ASP A 101 3.77 22.66 -15.37
CA ASP A 101 3.83 23.73 -16.37
C ASP A 101 3.37 23.25 -17.76
N LYS A 102 3.72 22.02 -18.16
CA LYS A 102 3.29 21.43 -19.44
C LYS A 102 1.77 21.26 -19.56
N ILE A 103 1.08 21.11 -18.44
CA ILE A 103 -0.38 20.91 -18.39
C ILE A 103 -1.11 22.12 -17.78
N ALA A 104 -0.40 23.23 -17.60
CA ALA A 104 -0.91 24.44 -16.96
C ALA A 104 -1.58 24.19 -15.59
N TRP A 105 -1.04 23.24 -14.82
CA TRP A 105 -1.51 22.89 -13.46
C TRP A 105 -2.99 22.51 -13.40
N LYS A 106 -3.56 22.07 -14.52
CA LYS A 106 -4.95 21.66 -14.62
C LYS A 106 -5.06 20.13 -14.61
N PRO A 107 -5.89 19.55 -13.72
CA PRO A 107 -6.26 18.15 -13.80
C PRO A 107 -6.81 17.82 -15.20
N ILE A 108 -6.54 16.61 -15.66
CA ILE A 108 -7.17 16.16 -16.91
C ILE A 108 -8.65 15.87 -16.66
N ASN A 109 -9.43 15.83 -17.72
CA ASN A 109 -10.79 15.29 -17.70
C ASN A 109 -10.82 14.13 -18.69
N HIS A 110 -10.29 12.97 -18.28
CA HIS A 110 -10.16 11.82 -19.19
C HIS A 110 -11.42 10.97 -19.24
N THR A 111 -12.34 11.15 -18.30
CA THR A 111 -13.56 10.35 -18.24
C THR A 111 -14.75 11.10 -18.85
N LYS A 112 -15.74 10.34 -19.34
CA LYS A 112 -17.03 10.94 -19.75
C LYS A 112 -17.88 11.39 -18.56
N SER A 113 -17.43 11.14 -17.33
CA SER A 113 -18.14 11.48 -16.11
C SER A 113 -17.57 12.78 -15.58
N ALA A 114 -18.39 13.81 -15.45
CA ALA A 114 -18.02 14.93 -14.59
C ALA A 114 -17.69 14.36 -13.19
N PHE A 115 -16.63 14.85 -12.56
CA PHE A 115 -16.25 14.53 -11.18
C PHE A 115 -15.75 13.09 -10.91
N HIS A 116 -15.10 12.46 -11.88
CA HIS A 116 -14.51 11.14 -11.66
C HIS A 116 -13.23 11.23 -10.82
N ALA A 117 -13.22 10.62 -9.64
CA ALA A 117 -12.13 10.75 -8.66
C ALA A 117 -10.72 10.48 -9.22
N ASP A 118 -10.59 9.59 -10.20
CA ASP A 118 -9.31 9.31 -10.88
C ASP A 118 -8.66 10.56 -11.52
N ASP A 119 -9.47 11.49 -12.02
CA ASP A 119 -9.01 12.76 -12.62
C ASP A 119 -8.39 13.68 -11.54
N ASP A 120 -8.82 13.56 -10.29
CA ASP A 120 -8.38 14.43 -9.20
C ASP A 120 -7.01 14.04 -8.63
N CYS A 121 -6.58 12.79 -8.84
CA CYS A 121 -5.41 12.21 -8.17
C CYS A 121 -4.12 13.04 -8.36
N ILE A 122 -3.92 13.61 -9.55
CA ILE A 122 -2.76 14.47 -9.85
C ILE A 122 -2.71 15.73 -8.98
N GLY A 123 -3.87 16.21 -8.51
CA GLY A 123 -3.98 17.37 -7.64
C GLY A 123 -3.20 17.25 -6.34
N GLN A 124 -2.91 16.02 -5.88
CA GLN A 124 -2.06 15.79 -4.71
C GLN A 124 -0.64 16.36 -4.91
N ALA A 125 -0.06 16.20 -6.10
CA ALA A 125 1.25 16.74 -6.45
C ALA A 125 1.20 18.27 -6.67
N PHE A 126 0.10 18.80 -7.21
CA PHE A 126 -0.07 20.25 -7.36
C PHE A 126 -0.13 20.96 -6.01
N LEU A 127 -0.87 20.39 -5.06
CA LEU A 127 -0.95 20.92 -3.70
C LEU A 127 0.39 20.84 -2.96
N ASP A 128 1.21 19.84 -3.26
CA ASP A 128 2.61 19.78 -2.80
C ASP A 128 3.43 20.96 -3.32
N ALA A 129 3.44 21.16 -4.65
CA ALA A 129 4.16 22.26 -5.27
C ALA A 129 3.67 23.62 -4.74
N TYR A 130 2.35 23.81 -4.64
CA TYR A 130 1.78 25.03 -4.07
C TYR A 130 2.18 25.24 -2.61
N ALA A 131 2.23 24.19 -1.79
CA ALA A 131 2.64 24.31 -0.39
C ALA A 131 4.09 24.82 -0.24
N GLN A 132 4.96 24.46 -1.19
CA GLN A 132 6.37 24.88 -1.21
C GLN A 132 6.55 26.31 -1.78
N HIS A 133 5.91 26.63 -2.90
CA HIS A 133 6.17 27.86 -3.65
C HIS A 133 5.18 28.99 -3.40
N ARG A 134 3.95 28.66 -2.97
CA ARG A 134 2.85 29.60 -2.68
C ARG A 134 2.44 30.50 -3.86
N GLU A 135 2.73 30.08 -5.08
CA GLU A 135 2.33 30.79 -6.30
C GLU A 135 0.87 30.46 -6.68
N PRO A 136 -0.04 31.45 -6.84
CA PRO A 136 -1.46 31.19 -7.12
C PRO A 136 -1.72 30.35 -8.37
N ARG A 137 -0.86 30.45 -9.40
CA ARG A 137 -0.97 29.67 -10.64
C ARG A 137 -0.91 28.15 -10.43
N LEU A 138 -0.27 27.69 -9.34
CA LEU A 138 -0.12 26.27 -9.02
C LEU A 138 -1.39 25.68 -8.39
N LEU A 139 -2.26 26.56 -7.87
CA LEU A 139 -3.46 26.18 -7.12
C LEU A 139 -4.75 26.47 -7.88
N ALA A 140 -4.84 27.64 -8.53
CA ALA A 140 -6.11 28.18 -9.02
C ALA A 140 -6.89 27.22 -9.94
N PRO A 141 -6.27 26.55 -10.94
CA PRO A 141 -7.01 25.63 -11.81
C PRO A 141 -7.59 24.42 -11.05
N LEU A 142 -6.80 23.82 -10.16
CA LEU A 142 -7.27 22.72 -9.31
C LEU A 142 -8.37 23.18 -8.36
N GLN A 143 -8.23 24.37 -7.77
CA GLN A 143 -9.21 24.89 -6.82
C GLN A 143 -10.57 25.14 -7.47
N GLU A 144 -10.59 25.59 -8.73
CA GLU A 144 -11.81 25.74 -9.53
C GLU A 144 -12.52 24.39 -9.72
N ASP A 145 -11.79 23.36 -10.17
CA ASP A 145 -12.34 22.01 -10.35
C ASP A 145 -12.86 21.42 -9.02
N MET A 146 -12.12 21.62 -7.93
CA MET A 146 -12.51 21.14 -6.59
C MET A 146 -13.71 21.89 -6.02
N ASN A 147 -13.90 23.16 -6.34
CA ASN A 147 -15.12 23.89 -5.97
C ASN A 147 -16.35 23.25 -6.63
N ALA A 148 -16.28 22.95 -7.93
CA ALA A 148 -17.36 22.29 -8.66
C ALA A 148 -17.64 20.87 -8.13
N LEU A 149 -16.59 20.12 -7.77
CA LEU A 149 -16.74 18.82 -7.09
C LEU A 149 -17.47 18.94 -5.74
N VAL A 150 -17.08 19.91 -4.91
CA VAL A 150 -17.74 20.14 -3.61
C VAL A 150 -19.22 20.46 -3.77
N GLU A 151 -19.57 21.32 -4.74
CA GLU A 151 -20.97 21.62 -5.06
C GLU A 151 -21.73 20.34 -5.46
N HIS A 152 -21.13 19.50 -6.31
CA HIS A 152 -21.70 18.23 -6.72
C HIS A 152 -21.90 17.25 -5.56
N LEU A 153 -20.89 17.04 -4.71
CA LEU A 153 -20.97 16.14 -3.55
C LEU A 153 -21.98 16.61 -2.49
N ASN A 154 -22.23 17.92 -2.43
CA ASN A 154 -23.22 18.51 -1.54
C ASN A 154 -24.65 18.39 -2.05
N ALA A 155 -24.85 18.20 -3.35
CA ALA A 155 -26.16 17.93 -3.91
C ALA A 155 -26.79 16.65 -3.30
N PRO A 156 -28.14 16.59 -3.24
CA PRO A 156 -28.83 15.35 -2.91
C PRO A 156 -28.40 14.22 -3.86
N LEU A 157 -28.27 13.00 -3.33
CA LEU A 157 -28.09 11.84 -4.19
C LEU A 157 -29.33 11.65 -5.05
N ASP A 158 -29.15 11.07 -6.23
CA ASP A 158 -30.27 10.66 -7.07
C ASP A 158 -31.12 9.57 -6.38
N ASP A 159 -32.31 9.28 -6.93
CA ASP A 159 -33.21 8.26 -6.38
C ASP A 159 -32.57 6.85 -6.34
N LYS A 160 -31.52 6.63 -7.15
CA LYS A 160 -30.75 5.38 -7.18
C LYS A 160 -29.65 5.35 -6.12
N LYS A 161 -29.50 6.43 -5.35
CA LYS A 161 -28.44 6.65 -4.33
C LYS A 161 -27.04 6.39 -4.90
N LYS A 162 -26.82 6.73 -6.17
CA LYS A 162 -25.55 6.49 -6.83
C LYS A 162 -24.50 7.44 -6.26
N LEU A 163 -23.45 6.88 -5.66
CA LEU A 163 -22.32 7.64 -5.14
C LEU A 163 -21.41 8.11 -6.27
N THR A 164 -20.80 9.28 -6.10
CA THR A 164 -19.75 9.78 -6.99
C THR A 164 -18.53 8.88 -6.87
N TRP A 165 -18.16 8.53 -5.64
CA TRP A 165 -17.05 7.62 -5.32
C TRP A 165 -17.54 6.18 -5.10
N TRP A 166 -18.15 5.59 -6.14
CA TRP A 166 -18.80 4.28 -6.04
C TRP A 166 -17.83 3.06 -5.93
N TRP A 167 -16.51 3.29 -5.90
CA TRP A 167 -15.49 2.24 -5.80
C TRP A 167 -14.42 2.61 -4.77
N CYS A 168 -13.81 1.62 -4.12
CA CYS A 168 -12.91 1.86 -2.99
C CYS A 168 -11.64 2.64 -3.37
N ASP A 169 -11.15 2.51 -4.60
CA ASP A 169 -9.90 3.12 -5.04
C ASP A 169 -10.01 4.65 -5.04
N ALA A 170 -11.22 5.19 -5.26
CA ALA A 170 -11.51 6.63 -5.19
C ALA A 170 -11.08 7.25 -3.85
N LEU A 171 -11.02 6.45 -2.78
CA LEU A 171 -10.65 6.90 -1.45
C LEU A 171 -9.16 7.29 -1.31
N PHE A 172 -8.32 6.89 -2.27
CA PHE A 172 -6.96 7.43 -2.41
C PHE A 172 -6.92 8.69 -3.27
N MET A 173 -7.73 8.73 -4.33
CA MET A 173 -7.58 9.69 -5.42
C MET A 173 -7.99 11.11 -4.98
N ALA A 174 -9.24 11.28 -4.57
CA ALA A 174 -9.85 12.59 -4.33
C ALA A 174 -9.83 13.06 -2.86
N PRO A 175 -10.06 12.21 -1.83
CA PRO A 175 -10.11 12.67 -0.45
C PRO A 175 -8.86 13.38 0.05
N ALA A 176 -7.69 12.88 -0.34
CA ALA A 176 -6.41 13.50 0.02
C ALA A 176 -6.27 14.91 -0.57
N VAL A 177 -6.80 15.14 -1.78
CA VAL A 177 -6.83 16.47 -2.42
C VAL A 177 -7.71 17.42 -1.63
N LEU A 178 -8.96 17.04 -1.35
CA LEU A 178 -9.91 17.89 -0.64
C LEU A 178 -9.46 18.21 0.79
N THR A 179 -8.96 17.21 1.52
CA THR A 179 -8.47 17.41 2.90
C THR A 179 -7.28 18.37 2.93
N ARG A 180 -6.32 18.17 2.02
CA ARG A 180 -5.12 19.01 1.93
C ARG A 180 -5.44 20.41 1.44
N LEU A 181 -6.37 20.55 0.49
CA LEU A 181 -6.86 21.84 0.02
C LEU A 181 -7.53 22.63 1.16
N SER A 182 -8.36 21.97 1.98
CA SER A 182 -8.93 22.56 3.19
C SER A 182 -7.84 23.08 4.13
N ASN A 183 -6.82 22.26 4.41
CA ASN A 183 -5.70 22.63 5.27
C ASN A 183 -4.92 23.84 4.74
N LEU A 184 -4.62 23.87 3.44
CA LEU A 184 -3.82 24.92 2.81
C LEU A 184 -4.57 26.24 2.64
N THR A 185 -5.90 26.20 2.50
CA THR A 185 -6.73 27.40 2.24
C THR A 185 -7.47 27.89 3.48
N GLY A 186 -7.65 27.04 4.49
CA GLY A 186 -8.49 27.30 5.66
C GLY A 186 -10.00 27.13 5.40
N ASP A 187 -10.42 26.74 4.19
CA ASP A 187 -11.84 26.57 3.85
C ASP A 187 -12.31 25.16 4.21
N ALA A 188 -13.18 25.06 5.23
CA ALA A 188 -13.69 23.79 5.75
C ALA A 188 -14.60 23.04 4.75
N LYS A 189 -15.16 23.71 3.74
CA LYS A 189 -16.11 23.09 2.81
C LYS A 189 -15.53 21.85 2.11
N TYR A 190 -14.23 21.85 1.84
CA TYR A 190 -13.55 20.76 1.16
C TYR A 190 -13.47 19.50 2.05
N ILE A 191 -13.04 19.65 3.31
CA ILE A 191 -12.95 18.51 4.23
C ILE A 191 -14.34 18.01 4.64
N ASP A 192 -15.33 18.89 4.75
CA ASP A 192 -16.69 18.50 5.10
C ASP A 192 -17.38 17.69 3.99
N ALA A 193 -17.21 18.11 2.73
CA ALA A 193 -17.68 17.35 1.57
C ALA A 193 -16.95 16.00 1.46
N MET A 194 -15.63 15.99 1.66
CA MET A 194 -14.84 14.77 1.71
C MET A 194 -15.34 13.81 2.79
N ASN A 195 -15.54 14.30 4.01
CA ASN A 195 -15.96 13.49 5.15
C ASN A 195 -17.35 12.87 4.90
N LYS A 196 -18.30 13.66 4.39
CA LYS A 196 -19.63 13.19 4.03
C LYS A 196 -19.57 12.04 3.02
N GLU A 197 -18.80 12.19 1.95
CA GLU A 197 -18.73 11.16 0.90
C GLU A 197 -17.90 9.95 1.35
N TRP A 198 -16.80 10.13 2.09
CA TRP A 198 -16.01 9.03 2.66
C TRP A 198 -16.88 8.04 3.44
N TRP A 199 -17.73 8.55 4.34
CA TRP A 199 -18.58 7.69 5.17
C TRP A 199 -19.70 7.04 4.37
N ARG A 200 -20.24 7.69 3.33
CA ARG A 200 -21.18 7.03 2.40
C ARG A 200 -20.56 5.86 1.66
N VAL A 201 -19.31 6.00 1.22
CA VAL A 201 -18.56 4.91 0.58
C VAL A 201 -18.27 3.80 1.59
N SER A 202 -17.84 4.16 2.80
CA SER A 202 -17.59 3.21 3.89
C SER A 202 -18.85 2.40 4.22
N ASP A 203 -20.00 3.06 4.33
CA ASP A 203 -21.29 2.41 4.62
C ASP A 203 -21.68 1.37 3.55
N GLN A 204 -21.21 1.52 2.30
CA GLN A 204 -21.49 0.58 1.22
C GLN A 204 -20.42 -0.52 1.06
N LEU A 205 -19.14 -0.18 1.22
CA LEU A 205 -18.03 -1.02 0.75
C LEU A 205 -17.15 -1.59 1.86
N TYR A 206 -17.17 -1.01 3.08
CA TYR A 206 -16.40 -1.53 4.20
C TYR A 206 -17.12 -2.72 4.84
N ASP A 207 -16.43 -3.86 4.95
CA ASP A 207 -16.90 -5.01 5.70
C ASP A 207 -16.43 -4.91 7.16
N PRO A 208 -17.32 -4.66 8.13
CA PRO A 208 -16.94 -4.50 9.54
C PRO A 208 -16.50 -5.80 10.22
N GLN A 209 -16.72 -6.97 9.60
CA GLN A 209 -16.26 -8.26 10.13
C GLN A 209 -14.83 -8.55 9.69
N GLU A 210 -14.52 -8.25 8.44
CA GLU A 210 -13.19 -8.52 7.86
C GLU A 210 -12.23 -7.34 8.06
N HIS A 211 -12.78 -6.16 8.33
CA HIS A 211 -12.07 -4.88 8.35
C HIS A 211 -11.35 -4.59 7.03
N LEU A 212 -12.00 -4.91 5.92
CA LEU A 212 -11.51 -4.70 4.56
C LEU A 212 -12.60 -4.10 3.67
N TYR A 213 -12.20 -3.51 2.54
CA TYR A 213 -13.06 -2.89 1.56
C TYR A 213 -13.29 -3.78 0.34
N PHE A 214 -14.56 -4.03 0.02
CA PHE A 214 -14.94 -4.52 -1.29
C PHE A 214 -14.62 -3.45 -2.35
N ARG A 215 -14.24 -3.88 -3.56
CA ARG A 215 -13.87 -2.93 -4.62
C ARG A 215 -15.05 -2.04 -5.02
N ASP A 216 -16.22 -2.64 -5.19
CA ASP A 216 -17.49 -1.98 -5.47
C ASP A 216 -18.66 -2.95 -5.19
N ASN A 217 -19.90 -2.50 -5.40
CA ASN A 217 -21.11 -3.27 -5.10
C ASN A 217 -21.21 -4.65 -5.79
N ARG A 218 -20.51 -4.88 -6.90
CA ARG A 218 -20.46 -6.20 -7.58
C ARG A 218 -19.78 -7.26 -6.73
N PHE A 219 -18.89 -6.86 -5.82
CA PHE A 219 -18.07 -7.77 -5.02
C PHE A 219 -18.73 -8.17 -3.69
N LEU A 220 -19.80 -7.48 -3.25
CA LEU A 220 -20.48 -7.74 -1.97
C LEU A 220 -20.97 -9.19 -1.80
N LYS A 221 -21.27 -9.86 -2.92
CA LYS A 221 -21.74 -11.25 -2.95
C LYS A 221 -20.83 -12.17 -3.76
N LEU A 222 -19.71 -11.65 -4.27
CA LEU A 222 -18.78 -12.42 -5.06
C LEU A 222 -17.86 -13.21 -4.13
N THR A 223 -17.64 -14.48 -4.45
CA THR A 223 -16.66 -15.33 -3.78
C THR A 223 -15.52 -15.69 -4.72
N SER A 224 -14.34 -15.91 -4.13
CA SER A 224 -13.20 -16.51 -4.80
C SER A 224 -13.51 -17.93 -5.24
N LYS A 225 -12.59 -18.55 -6.02
CA LYS A 225 -12.72 -19.97 -6.39
C LYS A 225 -12.80 -20.91 -5.19
N ASN A 226 -12.19 -20.55 -4.07
CA ASN A 226 -12.22 -21.34 -2.83
C ASN A 226 -13.31 -20.89 -1.85
N GLY A 227 -14.32 -20.13 -2.32
CA GLY A 227 -15.50 -19.78 -1.52
C GLY A 227 -15.29 -18.66 -0.50
N LYS A 228 -14.20 -17.90 -0.58
CA LYS A 228 -13.89 -16.78 0.34
C LYS A 228 -14.41 -15.46 -0.21
N LYS A 229 -14.67 -14.46 0.65
CA LYS A 229 -14.99 -13.10 0.19
C LYS A 229 -13.83 -12.52 -0.64
N VAL A 230 -14.16 -11.77 -1.69
CA VAL A 230 -13.15 -11.21 -2.61
C VAL A 230 -12.73 -9.81 -2.15
N PHE A 231 -11.61 -9.74 -1.43
CA PHE A 231 -10.92 -8.50 -1.10
C PHE A 231 -9.64 -8.37 -1.92
N TRP A 232 -9.60 -7.33 -2.74
CA TRP A 232 -8.47 -7.05 -3.61
C TRP A 232 -7.39 -6.28 -2.86
N SER A 233 -6.16 -6.76 -2.95
CA SER A 233 -5.02 -6.17 -2.23
C SER A 233 -4.76 -4.73 -2.65
N ARG A 234 -4.59 -4.43 -3.95
CA ARG A 234 -4.38 -3.02 -4.33
C ARG A 234 -5.58 -2.12 -3.99
N GLY A 235 -6.82 -2.63 -4.08
CA GLY A 235 -8.03 -1.90 -3.66
C GLY A 235 -7.97 -1.46 -2.20
N ASN A 236 -7.62 -2.40 -1.31
CA ASN A 236 -7.43 -2.10 0.11
C ASN A 236 -6.17 -1.26 0.37
N GLY A 237 -5.13 -1.41 -0.44
CA GLY A 237 -3.95 -0.56 -0.45
C GLY A 237 -4.30 0.91 -0.70
N TRP A 238 -5.17 1.18 -1.69
CA TRP A 238 -5.68 2.53 -1.95
C TRP A 238 -6.35 3.13 -0.72
N VAL A 239 -7.27 2.39 -0.09
CA VAL A 239 -7.99 2.91 1.07
C VAL A 239 -7.06 3.11 2.26
N PHE A 240 -6.17 2.16 2.53
CA PHE A 240 -5.26 2.21 3.68
C PHE A 240 -4.24 3.35 3.57
N ALA A 241 -3.65 3.54 2.37
CA ALA A 241 -2.80 4.70 2.11
C ALA A 241 -3.62 6.00 2.06
N GLY A 242 -4.84 5.97 1.53
CA GLY A 242 -5.76 7.11 1.50
C GLY A 242 -6.11 7.62 2.90
N LEU A 243 -6.39 6.70 3.84
CA LEU A 243 -6.59 7.00 5.26
C LEU A 243 -5.39 7.74 5.87
N ALA A 244 -4.18 7.21 5.67
CA ALA A 244 -2.95 7.85 6.14
C ALA A 244 -2.81 9.28 5.58
N ARG A 245 -3.10 9.47 4.29
CA ARG A 245 -3.00 10.78 3.61
C ARG A 245 -4.06 11.77 4.07
N VAL A 246 -5.29 11.32 4.28
CA VAL A 246 -6.37 12.15 4.86
C VAL A 246 -6.02 12.55 6.29
N LEU A 247 -5.65 11.59 7.15
CA LEU A 247 -5.33 11.86 8.55
C LEU A 247 -4.10 12.78 8.75
N THR A 248 -3.18 12.80 7.78
CA THR A 248 -2.02 13.71 7.77
C THR A 248 -2.43 15.18 7.74
N TRP A 249 -3.46 15.52 6.94
CA TRP A 249 -3.90 16.91 6.74
C TRP A 249 -5.19 17.28 7.48
N MET A 250 -5.92 16.29 7.98
CA MET A 250 -7.10 16.49 8.81
C MET A 250 -6.72 17.23 10.11
N PRO A 251 -7.50 18.24 10.55
CA PRO A 251 -7.30 18.86 11.86
C PRO A 251 -7.35 17.83 13.00
N LYS A 252 -6.55 18.04 14.05
CA LYS A 252 -6.47 17.11 15.19
C LYS A 252 -7.79 17.02 15.98
N ASP A 253 -8.53 18.11 15.99
CA ASP A 253 -9.83 18.29 16.64
C ASP A 253 -11.01 18.13 15.67
N TYR A 254 -10.80 17.63 14.45
CA TYR A 254 -11.88 17.40 13.50
C TYR A 254 -12.91 16.41 14.07
N PRO A 255 -14.22 16.69 14.07
CA PRO A 255 -15.21 15.95 14.86
C PRO A 255 -15.25 14.44 14.65
N THR A 256 -14.95 13.97 13.44
CA THR A 256 -14.99 12.54 13.07
C THR A 256 -13.62 11.88 13.00
N ARG A 257 -12.52 12.58 13.34
CA ARG A 257 -11.14 12.05 13.24
C ARG A 257 -10.97 10.68 13.89
N ALA A 258 -11.51 10.50 15.09
CA ALA A 258 -11.42 9.24 15.83
C ALA A 258 -12.00 8.04 15.05
N LYS A 259 -13.02 8.25 14.21
CA LYS A 259 -13.58 7.19 13.35
C LYS A 259 -12.59 6.76 12.25
N TYR A 260 -11.86 7.71 11.66
CA TYR A 260 -10.82 7.43 10.67
C TYR A 260 -9.66 6.68 11.30
N GLU A 261 -9.21 7.10 12.48
CA GLU A 261 -8.14 6.44 13.24
C GLU A 261 -8.54 5.00 13.62
N GLN A 262 -9.78 4.79 14.08
CA GLN A 262 -10.30 3.45 14.37
C GLN A 262 -10.35 2.57 13.12
N GLN A 263 -10.87 3.08 12.00
CA GLN A 263 -10.93 2.34 10.74
C GLN A 263 -9.52 1.98 10.23
N PHE A 264 -8.59 2.93 10.31
CA PHE A 264 -7.19 2.72 9.94
C PHE A 264 -6.53 1.62 10.79
N SER A 265 -6.66 1.68 12.12
CA SER A 265 -6.07 0.68 13.00
C SER A 265 -6.71 -0.71 12.84
N ALA A 266 -8.02 -0.79 12.60
CA ALA A 266 -8.71 -2.04 12.32
C ALA A 266 -8.22 -2.68 11.01
N MET A 267 -8.13 -1.89 9.93
CA MET A 267 -7.55 -2.34 8.66
C MET A 267 -6.09 -2.79 8.86
N ALA A 268 -5.28 -2.02 9.58
CA ALA A 268 -3.88 -2.35 9.84
C ALA A 268 -3.72 -3.72 10.52
N ALA A 269 -4.58 -4.05 11.49
CA ALA A 269 -4.57 -5.33 12.17
C ALA A 269 -4.89 -6.51 11.23
N THR A 270 -5.93 -6.40 10.40
CA THR A 270 -6.22 -7.43 9.38
C THR A 270 -5.10 -7.52 8.35
N LEU A 271 -4.62 -6.39 7.83
CA LEU A 271 -3.56 -6.41 6.82
C LEU A 271 -2.27 -7.05 7.37
N LEU A 272 -1.91 -6.78 8.62
CA LEU A 272 -0.77 -7.42 9.26
C LEU A 272 -0.91 -8.95 9.32
N SER A 273 -2.10 -9.46 9.68
CA SER A 273 -2.33 -10.91 9.76
C SER A 273 -2.25 -11.62 8.40
N LEU A 274 -2.45 -10.87 7.32
CA LEU A 274 -2.41 -11.35 5.94
C LEU A 274 -1.03 -11.17 5.28
N GLN A 275 -0.03 -10.62 5.98
CA GLN A 275 1.31 -10.47 5.43
C GLN A 275 1.94 -11.84 5.16
N GLY A 276 2.43 -12.04 3.94
CA GLY A 276 3.14 -13.26 3.56
C GLY A 276 4.42 -13.47 4.37
N LYS A 277 4.87 -14.73 4.43
CA LYS A 277 6.16 -15.09 5.06
C LYS A 277 7.36 -14.40 4.38
N ASP A 278 7.22 -14.02 3.11
CA ASP A 278 8.18 -13.24 2.32
C ASP A 278 8.08 -11.72 2.56
N GLY A 279 7.07 -11.24 3.27
CA GLY A 279 6.84 -9.82 3.56
C GLY A 279 5.84 -9.12 2.63
N ALA A 280 5.33 -9.82 1.62
CA ALA A 280 4.44 -9.26 0.61
C ALA A 280 3.01 -9.80 0.71
N TRP A 281 2.08 -9.03 0.16
CA TRP A 281 0.67 -9.42 0.05
C TRP A 281 0.38 -9.98 -1.34
N ARG A 282 -0.56 -10.93 -1.40
CA ARG A 282 -1.06 -11.52 -2.65
C ARG A 282 -2.22 -10.69 -3.17
N THR A 283 -2.57 -10.83 -4.44
CA THR A 283 -3.64 -9.99 -5.03
C THR A 283 -5.02 -10.25 -4.42
N SER A 284 -5.30 -11.49 -3.99
CA SER A 284 -6.47 -11.84 -3.19
C SER A 284 -6.08 -11.93 -1.73
N LEU A 285 -6.64 -11.04 -0.89
CA LEU A 285 -6.23 -10.91 0.51
C LEU A 285 -6.63 -12.11 1.36
N LEU A 286 -7.86 -12.59 1.21
CA LEU A 286 -8.35 -13.75 1.97
C LEU A 286 -8.05 -15.08 1.27
N ASP A 287 -7.74 -15.08 -0.03
CA ASP A 287 -7.50 -16.28 -0.82
C ASP A 287 -6.17 -16.25 -1.58
N ALA A 288 -5.07 -16.21 -0.83
CA ALA A 288 -3.73 -16.21 -1.40
C ALA A 288 -3.43 -17.44 -2.30
N GLU A 289 -4.13 -18.56 -2.11
CA GLU A 289 -3.95 -19.76 -2.94
C GLU A 289 -4.47 -19.56 -4.37
N GLU A 290 -5.50 -18.73 -4.57
CA GLU A 290 -6.02 -18.43 -5.91
C GLU A 290 -5.00 -17.65 -6.76
N PHE A 291 -4.24 -16.77 -6.12
CA PHE A 291 -3.17 -15.98 -6.75
C PHE A 291 -1.93 -15.93 -5.85
N PRO A 292 -1.08 -16.98 -5.87
CA PRO A 292 0.00 -17.15 -4.89
C PRO A 292 1.20 -16.22 -5.09
N ALA A 293 1.32 -15.66 -6.28
CA ALA A 293 2.40 -14.71 -6.61
C ALA A 293 2.27 -13.44 -5.74
N PRO A 294 3.34 -13.02 -5.04
CA PRO A 294 3.35 -11.77 -4.29
C PRO A 294 3.19 -10.58 -5.24
N GLU A 295 2.53 -9.52 -4.78
CA GLU A 295 2.19 -8.35 -5.59
C GLU A 295 2.67 -7.05 -4.96
N ALA A 296 3.31 -6.21 -5.77
CA ALA A 296 4.08 -5.07 -5.27
C ALA A 296 3.28 -3.82 -4.95
N SER A 297 2.22 -3.48 -5.69
CA SER A 297 1.50 -2.22 -5.45
C SER A 297 0.73 -2.20 -4.14
N GLY A 298 -0.03 -3.25 -3.82
CA GLY A 298 -0.68 -3.37 -2.51
C GLY A 298 0.36 -3.37 -1.38
N THR A 299 1.43 -4.16 -1.54
CA THR A 299 2.54 -4.23 -0.58
C THR A 299 3.19 -2.86 -0.34
N ALA A 300 3.39 -2.04 -1.38
CA ALA A 300 3.93 -0.69 -1.26
C ALA A 300 3.01 0.24 -0.45
N PHE A 301 1.70 0.20 -0.69
CA PHE A 301 0.74 1.00 0.08
C PHE A 301 0.62 0.56 1.54
N TYR A 302 0.68 -0.74 1.82
CA TYR A 302 0.70 -1.24 3.20
C TYR A 302 2.00 -0.89 3.91
N CYS A 303 3.13 -0.98 3.23
CA CYS A 303 4.41 -0.53 3.76
C CYS A 303 4.36 0.94 4.18
N TYR A 304 3.85 1.82 3.29
CA TYR A 304 3.63 3.23 3.59
C TYR A 304 2.68 3.45 4.77
N GLY A 305 1.48 2.88 4.72
CA GLY A 305 0.47 3.09 5.76
C GLY A 305 0.94 2.58 7.12
N MET A 306 1.54 1.39 7.19
CA MET A 306 2.05 0.84 8.46
C MET A 306 3.18 1.70 9.02
N ALA A 307 4.12 2.15 8.19
CA ALA A 307 5.20 3.02 8.63
C ALA A 307 4.68 4.39 9.10
N TRP A 308 3.74 4.99 8.35
CA TRP A 308 3.07 6.22 8.73
C TRP A 308 2.35 6.08 10.07
N GLY A 309 1.57 5.01 10.25
CA GLY A 309 0.80 4.76 11.48
C GLY A 309 1.70 4.59 12.71
N VAL A 310 2.89 4.00 12.54
CA VAL A 310 3.92 3.95 13.60
C VAL A 310 4.42 5.35 13.94
N ASN A 311 4.75 6.16 12.93
CA ASN A 311 5.25 7.53 13.13
C ASN A 311 4.20 8.45 13.76
N GLN A 312 2.91 8.21 13.53
CA GLN A 312 1.81 8.94 14.17
C GLN A 312 1.43 8.42 15.56
N GLY A 313 2.03 7.31 16.02
CA GLY A 313 1.67 6.68 17.30
C GLY A 313 0.31 5.96 17.29
N LEU A 314 -0.31 5.77 16.12
CA LEU A 314 -1.56 5.03 15.95
C LEU A 314 -1.34 3.51 15.95
N LEU A 315 -0.15 3.07 15.53
CA LEU A 315 0.22 1.66 15.45
C LEU A 315 1.44 1.37 16.35
N PRO A 316 1.41 0.31 17.17
CA PRO A 316 2.54 -0.08 18.01
C PRO A 316 3.82 -0.34 17.21
N ARG A 317 4.88 0.45 17.48
CA ARG A 317 6.18 0.37 16.78
C ARG A 317 6.75 -1.04 16.76
N ALA A 318 6.75 -1.72 17.90
CA ALA A 318 7.32 -3.07 18.05
C ALA A 318 6.65 -4.12 17.14
N THR A 319 5.39 -3.89 16.77
CA THR A 319 4.61 -4.80 15.93
C THR A 319 4.68 -4.41 14.45
N TYR A 320 4.47 -3.13 14.15
CA TYR A 320 4.26 -2.68 12.78
C TYR A 320 5.52 -2.19 12.07
N ALA A 321 6.54 -1.71 12.80
CA ALA A 321 7.81 -1.33 12.16
C ALA A 321 8.50 -2.54 11.52
N PRO A 322 8.62 -3.72 12.17
CA PRO A 322 9.17 -4.92 11.53
C PRO A 322 8.38 -5.35 10.28
N ALA A 323 7.04 -5.26 10.33
CA ALA A 323 6.19 -5.61 9.19
C ALA A 323 6.43 -4.69 7.99
N ALA A 324 6.51 -3.37 8.21
CA ALA A 324 6.83 -2.38 7.17
C ALA A 324 8.25 -2.58 6.63
N THR A 325 9.24 -2.80 7.50
CA THR A 325 10.63 -3.08 7.10
C THR A 325 10.71 -4.34 6.23
N LYS A 326 9.98 -5.40 6.58
CA LYS A 326 9.95 -6.65 5.80
C LYS A 326 9.32 -6.43 4.41
N ALA A 327 8.26 -5.64 4.34
CA ALA A 327 7.64 -5.25 3.07
C ALA A 327 8.61 -4.45 2.20
N TRP A 328 9.32 -3.48 2.78
CA TRP A 328 10.37 -2.71 2.10
C TRP A 328 11.49 -3.59 1.55
N THR A 329 12.03 -4.51 2.37
CA THR A 329 13.07 -5.43 1.93
C THR A 329 12.62 -6.24 0.72
N TRP A 330 11.39 -6.75 0.73
CA TRP A 330 10.84 -7.46 -0.42
C TRP A 330 10.69 -6.55 -1.66
N LEU A 331 10.15 -5.33 -1.50
CA LEU A 331 9.98 -4.37 -2.60
C LEU A 331 11.31 -4.03 -3.28
N ILE A 332 12.36 -3.81 -2.49
CA ILE A 332 13.70 -3.50 -3.01
C ILE A 332 14.33 -4.71 -3.69
N ALA A 333 14.10 -5.93 -3.20
CA ALA A 333 14.59 -7.15 -3.84
C ALA A 333 13.83 -7.47 -5.14
N ASN A 334 12.55 -7.09 -5.23
CA ASN A 334 11.67 -7.40 -6.37
C ASN A 334 11.69 -6.33 -7.48
N LYS A 335 12.69 -5.44 -7.51
CA LYS A 335 12.85 -4.47 -8.59
C LYS A 335 13.19 -5.17 -9.91
N ARG A 336 12.74 -4.58 -11.01
CA ARG A 336 13.17 -4.95 -12.36
C ARG A 336 14.63 -4.53 -12.61
N PRO A 337 15.29 -5.07 -13.65
CA PRO A 337 16.64 -4.67 -14.02
C PRO A 337 16.81 -3.17 -14.36
N ASP A 338 15.74 -2.52 -14.80
CA ASP A 338 15.71 -1.07 -15.08
C ASP A 338 15.47 -0.22 -13.82
N GLY A 339 15.42 -0.82 -12.64
CA GLY A 339 15.43 -0.11 -11.35
C GLY A 339 14.06 0.29 -10.81
N VAL A 340 12.97 0.07 -11.56
CA VAL A 340 11.59 0.32 -11.08
C VAL A 340 10.99 -0.93 -10.42
N PRO A 341 9.92 -0.79 -9.61
CA PRO A 341 9.26 -1.95 -8.99
C PRO A 341 8.77 -2.97 -10.02
N GLY A 342 9.08 -4.25 -9.79
CA GLY A 342 8.52 -5.39 -10.52
C GLY A 342 7.39 -6.07 -9.74
N GLY A 343 6.80 -7.13 -10.31
CA GLY A 343 5.71 -7.88 -9.68
C GLY A 343 4.43 -7.07 -9.48
N VAL A 344 4.20 -6.05 -10.31
CA VAL A 344 3.06 -5.14 -10.17
C VAL A 344 1.90 -5.65 -11.03
N GLN A 345 0.80 -6.05 -10.40
CA GLN A 345 -0.38 -6.50 -11.15
C GLN A 345 -0.88 -5.36 -12.04
N LYS A 346 -1.14 -5.63 -13.33
CA LYS A 346 -1.68 -4.66 -14.30
C LYS A 346 -2.96 -3.96 -13.82
N VAL A 347 -3.27 -2.82 -14.42
CA VAL A 347 -4.54 -2.08 -14.19
C VAL A 347 -5.74 -3.03 -14.26
N GLY A 348 -6.62 -2.95 -13.27
CA GLY A 348 -7.77 -3.85 -13.12
C GLY A 348 -8.60 -3.49 -11.89
N ASP A 349 -9.69 -4.22 -11.68
CA ASP A 349 -10.71 -3.98 -10.65
C ASP A 349 -10.84 -5.13 -9.64
N ARG A 350 -9.92 -6.11 -9.66
CA ARG A 350 -10.02 -7.37 -8.90
C ARG A 350 -8.68 -8.08 -8.75
N PRO A 351 -8.58 -9.12 -7.89
CA PRO A 351 -7.41 -9.99 -7.85
C PRO A 351 -7.10 -10.61 -9.20
N GLY A 352 -5.81 -10.77 -9.50
CA GLY A 352 -5.34 -11.30 -10.76
C GLY A 352 -3.90 -11.76 -10.67
N ALA A 353 -3.44 -12.46 -11.70
CA ALA A 353 -2.05 -12.89 -11.79
C ALA A 353 -1.12 -11.69 -12.02
N THR A 354 0.11 -11.81 -11.52
CA THR A 354 1.21 -10.87 -11.73
C THR A 354 2.47 -11.64 -12.06
N GLN A 355 3.33 -11.07 -12.90
CA GLN A 355 4.64 -11.62 -13.22
C GLN A 355 5.75 -10.70 -12.69
N PRO A 356 6.95 -11.23 -12.36
CA PRO A 356 8.04 -10.41 -11.83
C PRO A 356 8.42 -9.19 -12.69
N GLN A 357 8.29 -9.29 -14.01
CA GLN A 357 8.55 -8.21 -14.95
C GLN A 357 7.42 -7.19 -15.09
N ASP A 358 6.20 -7.48 -14.63
CA ASP A 358 5.10 -6.53 -14.73
C ASP A 358 5.37 -5.31 -13.84
N THR A 359 5.13 -4.11 -14.38
CA THR A 359 5.35 -2.84 -13.67
C THR A 359 4.25 -1.84 -13.99
N GLN A 360 4.00 -0.93 -13.05
CA GLN A 360 3.10 0.22 -13.22
C GLN A 360 3.55 1.39 -12.36
N LEU A 361 3.25 2.61 -12.82
CA LEU A 361 3.74 3.85 -12.18
C LEU A 361 3.23 4.04 -10.74
N TYR A 362 2.01 3.57 -10.45
CA TYR A 362 1.46 3.66 -9.09
C TYR A 362 2.26 2.88 -8.05
N ALA A 363 2.95 1.79 -8.43
CA ALA A 363 3.83 1.08 -7.51
C ALA A 363 5.06 1.93 -7.16
N THR A 364 5.64 2.65 -8.13
CA THR A 364 6.70 3.62 -7.86
C THR A 364 6.22 4.69 -6.89
N GLY A 365 5.02 5.25 -7.10
CA GLY A 365 4.42 6.19 -6.15
C GLY A 365 4.32 5.63 -4.73
N GLY A 366 3.76 4.43 -4.57
CA GLY A 366 3.64 3.77 -3.26
C GLY A 366 4.99 3.49 -2.59
N VAL A 367 6.01 3.07 -3.35
CA VAL A 367 7.35 2.82 -2.80
C VAL A 367 8.01 4.11 -2.33
N LEU A 368 7.88 5.20 -3.09
CA LEU A 368 8.43 6.49 -2.69
C LEU A 368 7.72 7.05 -1.44
N LEU A 369 6.40 6.90 -1.34
CA LEU A 369 5.66 7.19 -0.10
C LEU A 369 6.18 6.34 1.08
N ALA A 370 6.39 5.04 0.88
CA ALA A 370 6.90 4.17 1.94
C ALA A 370 8.30 4.59 2.41
N ALA A 371 9.17 5.01 1.49
CA ALA A 371 10.51 5.48 1.81
C ALA A 371 10.49 6.68 2.77
N THR A 372 9.59 7.66 2.55
CA THR A 372 9.54 8.88 3.38
C THR A 372 9.23 8.56 4.84
N GLU A 373 8.38 7.57 5.10
CA GLU A 373 8.00 7.16 6.46
C GLU A 373 9.01 6.21 7.09
N LEU A 374 9.60 5.30 6.32
CA LEU A 374 10.63 4.39 6.83
C LEU A 374 11.91 5.11 7.22
N MET A 375 12.29 6.19 6.52
CA MET A 375 13.42 7.02 6.92
C MET A 375 13.21 7.64 8.31
N LYS A 376 11.99 8.08 8.63
CA LYS A 376 11.64 8.61 9.97
C LYS A 376 11.74 7.51 11.03
N ILE A 377 11.26 6.30 10.74
CA ILE A 377 11.40 5.14 11.63
C ILE A 377 12.88 4.85 11.90
N ALA A 378 13.69 4.77 10.84
CA ALA A 378 15.12 4.44 10.93
C ALA A 378 15.91 5.52 11.68
N ALA A 379 15.57 6.80 11.51
CA ALA A 379 16.20 7.91 12.22
C ALA A 379 15.87 7.95 13.72
N SER A 380 14.71 7.40 14.12
CA SER A 380 14.24 7.46 15.51
C SER A 380 14.86 6.41 16.45
N GLY A 381 15.76 5.54 15.96
CA GLY A 381 16.42 4.48 16.75
C GLY A 381 15.46 3.38 17.27
N PRO A 382 15.97 2.25 17.82
CA PRO A 382 15.12 1.32 18.55
C PRO A 382 14.58 1.98 19.84
N PRO A 383 13.35 1.65 20.30
CA PRO A 383 12.90 2.09 21.61
C PRO A 383 13.90 1.61 22.67
N MET A 384 14.29 2.48 23.61
CA MET A 384 15.10 2.06 24.74
C MET A 384 14.34 0.97 25.50
N VAL A 385 14.88 -0.25 25.51
CA VAL A 385 14.41 -1.32 26.38
C VAL A 385 14.72 -0.86 27.80
N THR A 386 13.73 -0.31 28.49
CA THR A 386 13.80 -0.17 29.94
C THR A 386 13.57 -1.58 30.48
N SER A 387 14.66 -2.26 30.85
CA SER A 387 14.54 -3.49 31.64
C SER A 387 13.73 -3.17 32.91
N PRO A 388 12.82 -4.06 33.32
CA PRO A 388 12.23 -3.93 34.65
C PRO A 388 13.39 -4.06 35.64
N VAL A 389 13.66 -2.99 36.40
CA VAL A 389 14.50 -3.09 37.58
C VAL A 389 13.72 -3.96 38.56
N ASN A 390 14.34 -5.07 38.97
CA ASN A 390 13.82 -6.07 39.90
C ASN A 390 13.25 -5.47 41.19
#